data_AF-A0A5C6RS70-F1
#
_entry.id   AF-A0A5C6RS70-F1
#
_cell.length_a   1.000
_cell.length_b   1.000
_cell.length_c   1.000
_cell.angle_alpha   90.00
_cell.angle_beta   90.00
_cell.angle_gamma   90.00
#
_symmetry.space_group_name_H-M   'P 1'
#
loop_
_entity.id
_entity.type
_entity.pdbx_description
1 polymer ?
#
loop_
_entity_poly.entity_id
_entity_poly.type
_entity_poly.pdbx_seq_one_letter_code
_entity_poly.pdbx_strand_id
1 'polypeptide(L)'
;MKEDFLHYIWNFKLFNSNNLKTEHHEEVQVIKSGQHNTDAGPDFFNAQIKINETVWVGNVEIHLKSSDWNKHKHQMTHLTTM
;
A
#
# COMPACT_ATOMS: atom_id res chain seq x y z
N MET A 1 10.55 3.60 -14.99
CA MET A 1 9.78 4.38 -14.00
C MET A 1 10.39 4.09 -12.64
N LYS A 2 10.53 5.09 -11.77
CA LYS A 2 11.10 4.91 -10.41
C LYS A 2 9.95 4.80 -9.39
N GLU A 3 10.17 4.10 -8.28
CA GLU A 3 9.18 3.95 -7.21
C GLU A 3 8.78 5.30 -6.61
N ASP A 4 9.72 6.25 -6.49
CA ASP A 4 9.43 7.63 -6.06
C ASP A 4 8.28 8.30 -6.83
N PHE A 5 8.13 7.97 -8.12
CA PHE A 5 7.03 8.50 -8.93
C PHE A 5 5.68 7.89 -8.53
N LEU A 6 5.66 6.59 -8.19
CA LEU A 6 4.47 5.93 -7.65
C LEU A 6 4.13 6.45 -6.25
N HIS A 7 5.14 6.72 -5.41
CA HIS A 7 4.94 7.36 -4.11
C HIS A 7 4.30 8.73 -4.28
N TYR A 8 4.77 9.54 -5.23
CA TYR A 8 4.15 10.83 -5.55
C TYR A 8 2.68 10.68 -5.98
N ILE A 9 2.39 9.76 -6.91
CA ILE A 9 1.02 9.47 -7.37
C ILE A 9 0.13 9.06 -6.19
N TRP A 10 0.62 8.17 -5.33
CA TRP A 10 -0.11 7.71 -4.15
C TRP A 10 -0.37 8.83 -3.15
N ASN A 11 0.67 9.57 -2.78
CA ASN A 11 0.62 10.62 -1.76
C ASN A 11 -0.42 11.69 -2.10
N PHE A 12 -0.47 12.10 -3.36
CA PHE A 12 -1.40 13.10 -3.87
C PHE A 12 -2.69 12.51 -4.48
N LYS A 13 -2.89 11.19 -4.39
CA LYS A 13 -4.03 10.45 -4.96
C LYS A 13 -4.27 10.77 -6.44
N LEU A 14 -3.21 10.90 -7.23
CA LEU A 14 -3.24 11.28 -8.65
C LEU A 14 -3.47 10.07 -9.57
N PHE A 15 -4.45 9.24 -9.21
CA PHE A 15 -4.84 8.06 -9.96
C PHE A 15 -6.36 7.90 -9.90
N ASN A 16 -6.91 7.10 -10.81
CA ASN A 16 -8.33 6.80 -10.74
C ASN A 16 -8.59 5.88 -9.54
N SER A 17 -9.05 6.46 -8.45
CA SER A 17 -9.44 5.73 -7.24
C SER A 17 -10.85 5.15 -7.31
N ASN A 18 -11.58 5.36 -8.41
CA ASN A 18 -12.91 4.78 -8.59
C ASN A 18 -12.75 3.30 -8.98
N ASN A 19 -13.43 2.42 -8.25
CA ASN A 19 -13.44 0.96 -8.49
C ASN A 19 -12.09 0.26 -8.30
N LEU A 20 -11.26 0.70 -7.36
CA LEU A 20 -10.11 -0.11 -6.94
C LEU A 20 -10.59 -1.42 -6.33
N LYS A 21 -9.94 -2.53 -6.68
CA LYS A 21 -10.25 -3.85 -6.15
C LYS A 21 -9.00 -4.66 -5.82
N THR A 22 -9.11 -5.56 -4.85
CA THR A 22 -8.10 -6.60 -4.61
C THR A 22 -8.14 -7.67 -5.70
N GLU A 23 -7.12 -8.54 -5.76
CA GLU A 23 -7.13 -9.74 -6.62
C GLU A 23 -8.30 -10.68 -6.31
N HIS A 24 -8.90 -10.56 -5.11
CA HIS A 24 -10.10 -11.27 -4.69
C HIS A 24 -11.40 -10.49 -4.95
N HIS A 25 -11.34 -9.43 -5.75
CA HIS A 25 -12.47 -8.58 -6.17
C HIS A 25 -13.14 -7.79 -5.03
N GLU A 26 -12.46 -7.64 -3.90
CA GLU A 26 -12.94 -6.85 -2.78
C GLU A 26 -12.76 -5.37 -3.07
N GLU A 27 -13.74 -4.54 -2.70
CA GLU A 27 -13.68 -3.11 -2.95
C GLU A 27 -12.63 -2.45 -2.07
N VAL A 28 -11.78 -1.60 -2.67
CA VAL A 28 -10.73 -0.86 -1.97
C VAL A 28 -11.02 0.64 -2.05
N GLN A 29 -10.95 1.31 -0.91
CA GLN A 29 -11.03 2.78 -0.83
C GLN A 29 -9.88 3.33 0.00
N VAL A 30 -9.09 4.23 -0.59
CA VAL A 30 -8.01 4.93 0.12
C VAL A 30 -8.57 6.15 0.85
N ILE A 31 -8.85 5.99 2.15
CA ILE A 31 -9.34 7.08 3.01
C ILE A 31 -8.20 8.06 3.26
N LYS A 32 -7.04 7.57 3.74
CA LYS A 32 -5.81 8.35 3.95
C LYS A 32 -4.63 7.62 3.34
N SER A 33 -3.82 8.31 2.53
CA SER A 33 -2.58 7.78 1.93
C SER A 33 -1.49 7.47 2.97
N GLY A 34 -1.57 8.11 4.15
CA GLY A 34 -0.56 8.00 5.19
C GLY A 34 0.49 9.11 5.10
N GLN A 35 1.53 9.00 5.92
CA GLN A 35 2.68 9.90 5.90
C GLN A 35 3.83 9.24 5.13
N HIS A 36 4.33 9.89 4.08
CA HIS A 36 5.47 9.40 3.30
C HIS A 36 6.70 9.25 4.21
N ASN A 37 7.30 8.06 4.17
CA ASN A 37 8.55 7.74 4.81
C ASN A 37 9.68 7.80 3.79
N THR A 38 10.72 8.58 4.08
CA THR A 38 11.93 8.69 3.23
C THR A 38 13.09 7.85 3.75
N ASP A 39 12.91 7.20 4.90
CA ASP A 39 13.88 6.32 5.53
C ASP A 39 13.58 4.85 5.19
N ALA A 40 14.41 3.94 5.70
CA ALA A 40 14.15 2.50 5.56
C ALA A 40 12.83 2.09 6.21
N GLY A 41 12.18 1.06 5.66
CA GLY A 41 10.93 0.51 6.15
C GLY A 41 9.80 0.66 5.12
N PRO A 42 8.53 0.77 5.56
CA PRO A 42 7.42 0.94 4.64
C PRO A 42 7.47 2.32 3.98
N ASP A 43 6.87 2.47 2.81
CA ASP A 43 6.84 3.74 2.09
C ASP A 43 5.91 4.77 2.77
N PHE A 44 4.82 4.34 3.40
CA PHE A 44 3.91 5.24 4.12
C PHE A 44 3.50 4.68 5.47
N PHE A 45 3.53 5.53 6.50
CA PHE A 45 3.01 5.22 7.82
C PHE A 45 1.55 5.62 7.99
N ASN A 46 0.81 4.87 8.80
CA ASN A 46 -0.52 5.25 9.30
C ASN A 46 -1.54 5.60 8.20
N ALA A 47 -1.48 4.89 7.07
CA ALA A 47 -2.51 4.93 6.05
C ALA A 47 -3.83 4.37 6.59
N GLN A 48 -4.94 4.80 5.99
CA GLN A 48 -6.27 4.26 6.27
C GLN A 48 -6.89 3.80 4.96
N ILE A 49 -7.11 2.49 4.85
CA ILE A 49 -7.66 1.85 3.66
C ILE A 49 -8.87 1.04 4.09
N LYS A 50 -9.99 1.25 3.42
CA LYS A 50 -11.17 0.41 3.58
C LYS A 50 -11.13 -0.70 2.54
N ILE A 51 -11.28 -1.94 3.00
CA ILE A 51 -11.42 -3.13 2.16
C ILE A 51 -12.76 -3.77 2.52
N ASN A 52 -13.69 -3.80 1.57
CA ASN A 52 -15.11 -4.11 1.80
C ASN A 52 -15.68 -3.29 2.98
N GLU A 53 -16.12 -3.92 4.07
CA GLU A 53 -16.70 -3.23 5.23
C GLU A 53 -15.66 -2.82 6.28
N THR A 54 -14.44 -3.34 6.19
CA THR A 54 -13.40 -3.18 7.23
C THR A 54 -12.47 -2.03 6.91
N VAL A 55 -12.24 -1.15 7.88
CA VAL A 55 -11.22 -0.09 7.80
C VAL A 55 -9.94 -0.59 8.47
N TRP A 56 -8.87 -0.64 7.68
CA TRP A 56 -7.53 -0.97 8.13
C TRP A 56 -6.75 0.30 8.41
N VAL A 57 -6.00 0.31 9.50
CA VAL A 57 -5.01 1.34 9.84
C VAL A 57 -3.65 0.68 9.91
N GLY A 58 -2.70 1.14 9.10
CA GLY A 58 -1.40 0.49 9.03
C GLY A 58 -0.45 1.15 8.04
N ASN A 59 0.59 0.43 7.68
CA ASN A 59 1.64 0.90 6.78
C ASN A 59 1.37 0.44 5.34
N VAL A 60 1.89 1.19 4.37
CA VAL A 60 1.76 0.87 2.93
C VAL A 60 3.16 0.79 2.32
N GLU A 61 3.35 -0.20 1.46
CA GLU A 61 4.55 -0.42 0.65
C GLU A 61 4.12 -0.57 -0.82
N ILE A 62 4.84 0.07 -1.73
CA ILE A 62 4.49 0.24 -3.14
C ILE A 62 5.70 -0.17 -3.98
N HIS A 63 5.49 -1.20 -4.80
CA HIS A 63 6.51 -1.69 -5.72
C HIS A 63 6.11 -1.46 -7.17
N LEU A 64 7.10 -1.24 -8.03
CA LEU A 64 6.88 -1.15 -9.47
C LEU A 64 6.42 -2.48 -10.08
N LYS A 65 6.92 -3.60 -9.56
CA LYS A 65 6.57 -4.94 -10.03
C LYS A 65 6.01 -5.74 -8.86
N SER A 66 4.88 -6.41 -9.09
CA SER A 66 4.32 -7.36 -8.11
C SER A 66 5.29 -8.49 -7.78
N SER A 67 6.20 -8.86 -8.69
CA SER A 67 7.24 -9.86 -8.41
C SER A 67 8.26 -9.43 -7.36
N ASP A 68 8.38 -8.13 -7.07
CA ASP A 68 9.25 -7.63 -6.01
C ASP A 68 8.70 -7.96 -4.61
N TRP A 69 7.39 -8.20 -4.49
CA TRP A 69 6.77 -8.81 -3.30
C TRP A 69 7.49 -10.12 -2.91
N ASN A 70 7.75 -10.97 -3.90
CA ASN A 70 8.43 -12.24 -3.69
C ASN A 70 9.91 -12.09 -3.37
N LYS A 71 10.58 -11.10 -3.99
CA LYS A 71 12.00 -10.82 -3.76
C LYS A 71 12.24 -10.31 -2.34
N HIS A 72 11.35 -9.47 -1.84
CA HIS A 72 11.39 -8.97 -0.47
C HIS A 72 10.86 -9.99 0.55
N LYS A 73 10.43 -11.17 0.06
CA LYS A 73 9.92 -12.28 0.87
C LYS A 73 8.68 -11.90 1.69
N HIS A 74 7.91 -10.91 1.24
CA HIS A 74 6.70 -10.47 1.92
C HIS A 74 5.66 -11.59 2.07
N GLN A 75 5.65 -12.58 1.17
CA GLN A 75 4.86 -13.81 1.29
C GLN A 75 5.27 -14.74 2.44
N MET A 76 6.53 -14.66 2.89
CA MET A 76 7.06 -15.45 4.01
C MET A 76 7.12 -14.63 5.30
N THR A 77 7.03 -13.31 5.21
CA THR A 77 6.97 -12.42 6.36
C THR A 77 5.56 -12.39 6.94
N HIS A 78 5.25 -13.41 7.72
CA HIS A 78 4.34 -13.34 8.86
C HIS A 78 5.08 -13.97 10.05
N LEU A 79 4.89 -13.39 11.25
CA LEU A 79 5.63 -13.57 12.52
C LEU A 79 6.71 -12.47 12.69
N THR A 80 6.53 -11.46 13.55
CA THR A 80 6.06 -11.53 14.94
C THR A 80 5.29 -10.27 15.34
N THR A 81 4.01 -10.43 15.66
CA THR A 81 3.32 -9.58 16.63
C THR A 81 3.10 -10.43 17.88
N MET A 82 3.83 -10.10 18.95
CA MET A 82 3.36 -10.11 20.33
C MET A 82 3.99 -8.91 21.02
#